data_AF-A0A6P7XFH1-F1
#
_entry.id   AF-A0A6P7XFH1-F1
#
_cell.length_a   1.000
_cell.length_b   1.000
_cell.length_c   1.000
_cell.angle_alpha   90.00
_cell.angle_beta   90.00
_cell.angle_gamma   90.00
#
_symmetry.space_group_name_H-M   'P 1'
#
loop_
_entity.id
_entity.type
_entity.pdbx_description
1 polymer ?
#
loop_
_entity_poly.entity_id
_entity_poly.type
_entity_poly.pdbx_seq_one_letter_code
_entity_poly.pdbx_strand_id
1 'polypeptide(L)'
;MTSVLPQKDAVGSAGGSSSTYTFFSRPRVVSNRKKYRGADPPPTEETIHYGNIMYDRRVVRGSTYAQQTFPLTAQPDPLAYQQQQEAQRRALAKKRARAHLCPRTPEPVEGRKHVDVQTEIYLEEITDRIEETDVSCQTDAFLNRPPTPLFIPAKSGADVATQIEEGELFDFDIEVKPMLEVLVGKTIEQALLEVMEEEELANLRAQQYAFEELRYAELAEVQRLEEKERRHREEKERRKQQQKEILLKEKETAEKIAARAFAQQYLADLIPSVFSNLRDNGYFYDPIERDIETGFIPWLMTEMEKTMEKSILGRAVLDLLIREVVGNRLYTFEHQANQPS
;
A
#
# COMPACT_ATOMS: atom_id res chain seq x y z
N MET A 1 -30.12 -31.38 10.73
CA MET A 1 -29.51 -32.15 11.83
C MET A 1 -28.01 -32.15 11.60
N THR A 2 -27.24 -31.21 12.16
CA THR A 2 -26.69 -31.18 13.53
C THR A 2 -25.67 -32.29 13.82
N SER A 3 -24.38 -31.94 13.83
CA SER A 3 -23.40 -32.25 14.90
C SER A 3 -22.00 -31.81 14.42
N VAL A 4 -21.50 -30.63 14.80
CA VAL A 4 -20.73 -30.35 16.05
C VAL A 4 -19.28 -30.86 15.97
N LEU A 5 -18.35 -29.93 15.68
CA LEU A 5 -17.20 -29.49 16.52
C LEU A 5 -16.31 -30.56 17.20
N PRO A 6 -14.98 -30.31 17.34
CA PRO A 6 -14.51 -29.19 18.16
C PRO A 6 -13.35 -28.35 17.61
N GLN A 7 -13.48 -27.09 17.99
CA GLN A 7 -12.53 -25.99 18.06
C GLN A 7 -11.74 -26.07 19.37
N LYS A 8 -10.54 -25.49 19.37
CA LYS A 8 -9.76 -24.85 20.46
C LYS A 8 -8.27 -25.09 20.21
N ASP A 9 -7.33 -24.21 20.48
CA ASP A 9 -7.25 -22.77 20.70
C ASP A 9 -5.74 -22.44 20.58
N ALA A 10 -5.44 -21.18 20.30
CA ALA A 10 -4.11 -20.60 20.20
C ALA A 10 -3.20 -20.86 21.41
N VAL A 11 -1.88 -20.92 21.20
CA VAL A 11 -0.82 -20.20 21.97
C VAL A 11 0.48 -20.25 21.15
N GLY A 12 1.12 -19.10 20.94
CA GLY A 12 2.45 -19.02 20.33
C GLY A 12 3.55 -19.48 21.28
N SER A 13 4.65 -20.00 20.72
CA SER A 13 5.94 -19.98 21.40
C SER A 13 7.06 -20.14 20.39
N ALA A 14 7.95 -19.15 20.35
CA ALA A 14 9.26 -19.26 19.74
C ALA A 14 10.12 -20.22 20.57
N GLY A 15 10.79 -21.17 19.92
CA GLY A 15 11.74 -22.06 20.58
C GLY A 15 12.35 -23.05 19.61
N GLY A 16 13.64 -22.90 19.32
CA GLY A 16 14.37 -23.74 18.37
C GLY A 16 14.74 -25.13 18.90
N SER A 17 15.09 -25.98 17.93
CA SER A 17 15.88 -27.23 18.00
C SER A 17 15.22 -28.51 18.56
N SER A 18 14.74 -29.37 17.66
CA SER A 18 15.46 -30.60 17.25
C SER A 18 14.55 -31.40 16.32
N SER A 19 14.85 -31.39 15.02
CA SER A 19 14.13 -32.28 14.08
C SER A 19 14.78 -33.67 14.18
N THR A 20 14.14 -34.57 14.91
CA THR A 20 14.55 -35.97 15.02
C THR A 20 14.26 -36.66 13.68
N TYR A 21 15.31 -37.02 12.94
CA TYR A 21 15.21 -37.74 11.66
C TYR A 21 14.55 -39.11 11.88
N THR A 22 13.31 -39.27 11.40
CA THR A 22 12.53 -40.50 11.49
C THR A 22 12.48 -41.17 10.11
N PHE A 23 13.26 -42.24 9.95
CA PHE A 23 13.25 -43.07 8.74
C PHE A 23 12.15 -44.13 8.85
N PHE A 24 11.14 -44.07 7.99
CA PHE A 24 10.09 -45.09 7.86
C PHE A 24 10.16 -45.72 6.47
N SER A 25 10.42 -47.03 6.41
CA SER A 25 10.29 -47.82 5.18
C SER A 25 9.12 -48.78 5.31
N ARG A 26 8.32 -48.93 4.26
CA ARG A 26 7.19 -49.88 4.25
C ARG A 26 7.76 -51.32 4.25
N PRO A 27 7.23 -52.23 5.09
CA PRO A 27 7.74 -53.60 5.14
C PRO A 27 7.51 -54.30 3.80
N ARG A 28 8.59 -54.79 3.19
CA ARG A 28 8.55 -55.61 1.98
C ARG A 28 8.77 -57.07 2.36
N VAL A 29 7.85 -57.94 1.94
CA VAL A 29 7.89 -59.38 2.25
C VAL A 29 9.10 -60.01 1.57
N VAL A 30 9.91 -60.72 2.36
CA VAL A 30 11.04 -61.53 1.88
C VAL A 30 10.46 -62.77 1.19
N SER A 31 10.77 -62.97 -0.09
CA SER A 31 10.33 -64.15 -0.84
C SER A 31 10.98 -65.42 -0.28
N ASN A 32 10.16 -66.40 0.10
CA ASN A 32 10.61 -67.70 0.58
C ASN A 32 11.40 -68.45 -0.50
N ARG A 33 12.65 -68.81 -0.21
CA ARG A 33 13.41 -69.77 -1.02
C ARG A 33 12.76 -71.15 -0.93
N LYS A 34 12.54 -71.80 -2.07
CA LYS A 34 12.06 -73.19 -2.13
C LYS A 34 13.16 -74.14 -1.63
N LYS A 35 12.74 -75.15 -0.85
CA LYS A 35 13.58 -76.31 -0.50
C LYS A 35 13.61 -77.30 -1.66
N TYR A 36 14.84 -77.68 -1.98
CA TYR A 36 15.37 -78.80 -2.76
C TYR A 36 14.43 -79.78 -3.50
N ARG A 37 14.79 -79.99 -4.79
CA ARG A 37 14.51 -81.10 -5.71
C ARG A 37 13.35 -80.93 -6.70
N GLY A 38 13.71 -80.48 -7.90
CA GLY A 38 12.92 -80.53 -9.15
C GLY A 38 13.77 -79.91 -10.25
N ALA A 39 14.00 -80.65 -11.33
CA ALA A 39 15.01 -80.37 -12.36
C ALA A 39 14.40 -79.57 -13.52
N ASP A 40 14.96 -78.37 -13.75
CA ASP A 40 14.82 -77.54 -14.95
C ASP A 40 16.18 -76.84 -15.21
N PRO A 41 16.52 -76.49 -16.46
CA PRO A 41 17.82 -75.89 -16.82
C PRO A 41 17.97 -74.48 -16.21
N PRO A 42 19.20 -74.01 -15.91
CA PRO A 42 19.40 -72.84 -15.06
C PRO A 42 18.86 -71.58 -15.75
N PRO A 43 17.92 -70.83 -15.13
CA PRO A 43 17.82 -69.41 -15.45
C PRO A 43 19.15 -68.79 -15.00
N THR A 44 19.72 -67.95 -15.85
CA THR A 44 20.96 -67.21 -15.63
C THR A 44 21.06 -66.82 -14.17
N GLU A 45 22.06 -67.36 -13.47
CA GLU A 45 22.36 -66.98 -12.10
C GLU A 45 22.36 -65.45 -12.05
N GLU A 46 21.40 -64.85 -11.35
CA GLU A 46 21.66 -63.57 -10.70
C GLU A 46 22.76 -63.88 -9.69
N THR A 47 23.99 -63.93 -10.21
CA THR A 47 25.19 -63.75 -9.43
C THR A 47 24.89 -62.50 -8.65
N ILE A 48 24.75 -62.63 -7.34
CA ILE A 48 24.68 -61.49 -6.45
C ILE A 48 25.99 -60.76 -6.72
N HIS A 49 25.94 -59.75 -7.60
CA HIS A 49 27.05 -58.90 -7.87
C HIS A 49 27.25 -58.11 -6.59
N TYR A 50 28.12 -58.61 -5.72
CA TYR A 50 28.70 -57.82 -4.67
C TYR A 50 29.33 -56.62 -5.38
N GLY A 51 28.63 -55.49 -5.33
CA GLY A 51 29.11 -54.24 -5.90
C GLY A 51 30.49 -54.01 -5.31
N ASN A 52 31.50 -53.95 -6.17
CA ASN A 52 32.86 -53.76 -5.73
C ASN A 52 32.89 -52.46 -4.91
N ILE A 53 33.22 -52.56 -3.62
CA ILE A 53 33.28 -51.41 -2.69
C ILE A 53 34.25 -50.34 -3.23
N MET A 54 35.15 -50.74 -4.13
CA MET A 54 36.07 -49.94 -4.94
C MET A 54 35.41 -49.02 -6.00
N TYR A 55 34.11 -49.15 -6.27
CA TYR A 55 33.38 -48.25 -7.18
C TYR A 55 32.07 -47.70 -6.58
N ASP A 56 31.76 -48.06 -5.33
CA ASP A 56 30.59 -47.52 -4.64
C ASP A 56 30.80 -46.05 -4.27
N ARG A 57 29.92 -45.17 -4.81
CA ARG A 57 29.97 -43.72 -4.57
C ARG A 57 29.67 -43.34 -3.13
N ARG A 58 29.08 -44.25 -2.34
CA ARG A 58 28.81 -44.04 -0.92
C ARG A 58 30.04 -44.24 -0.05
N VAL A 59 31.04 -44.96 -0.55
CA VAL A 59 32.25 -45.29 0.20
C VAL A 59 33.34 -44.27 -0.13
N VAL A 60 33.51 -43.30 0.77
CA VAL A 60 34.53 -42.25 0.67
C VAL A 60 35.89 -42.87 0.95
N ARG A 61 36.79 -42.85 -0.04
CA ARG A 61 38.16 -43.36 0.10
C ARG A 61 39.12 -42.19 0.13
N GLY A 62 39.81 -42.01 1.25
CA GLY A 62 40.74 -40.90 1.49
C GLY A 62 40.51 -40.24 2.86
N SER A 63 41.35 -39.26 3.20
CA SER A 63 41.22 -38.50 4.44
C SER A 63 39.93 -37.66 4.42
N THR A 64 39.05 -37.89 5.39
CA THR A 64 37.76 -37.19 5.55
C THR A 64 37.90 -35.73 5.96
N TYR A 65 39.11 -35.28 6.30
CA TYR A 65 39.38 -33.90 6.73
C TYR A 65 39.30 -32.85 5.62
N ALA A 66 39.37 -33.25 4.33
CA ALA A 66 39.29 -32.34 3.19
C ALA A 66 37.89 -32.27 2.54
N GLN A 67 36.88 -32.96 3.10
CA GLN A 67 35.52 -32.74 2.65
C GLN A 67 35.06 -31.37 3.17
N GLN A 68 34.96 -30.40 2.26
CA GLN A 68 34.12 -29.22 2.48
C GLN A 68 32.70 -29.72 2.72
N THR A 69 32.32 -29.84 4.00
CA THR A 69 30.93 -30.00 4.41
C THR A 69 30.25 -28.69 4.09
N PHE A 70 29.69 -28.58 2.87
CA PHE A 70 28.74 -27.53 2.59
C PHE A 70 27.57 -27.70 3.58
N PRO A 71 27.16 -26.65 4.29
CA PRO A 71 26.04 -26.74 5.21
C PRO A 71 24.80 -27.21 4.42
N LEU A 72 24.00 -28.12 5.00
CA LEU A 72 22.78 -28.68 4.38
C LEU A 72 21.72 -27.62 4.00
N THR A 73 21.96 -26.34 4.27
CA THR A 73 21.11 -25.20 3.93
C THR A 73 21.64 -24.31 2.81
N ALA A 74 22.85 -24.55 2.29
CA ALA A 74 23.35 -23.83 1.12
C ALA A 74 22.73 -24.43 -0.14
N GLN A 75 21.59 -23.88 -0.57
CA GLN A 75 21.11 -24.03 -1.94
C GLN A 75 22.27 -23.64 -2.87
N PRO A 76 22.75 -24.53 -3.77
CA PRO A 76 23.75 -24.13 -4.74
C PRO A 76 23.15 -23.03 -5.61
N ASP A 77 23.90 -21.94 -5.83
CA ASP A 77 23.44 -20.82 -6.65
C ASP A 77 22.87 -21.35 -7.97
N PRO A 78 21.62 -21.03 -8.34
CA PRO A 78 20.96 -21.59 -9.52
C PRO A 78 21.75 -21.32 -10.81
N LEU A 79 22.54 -20.24 -10.82
CA LEU A 79 23.45 -19.89 -11.91
C LEU A 79 24.64 -20.84 -12.04
N ALA A 80 25.20 -21.33 -10.94
CA ALA A 80 26.33 -22.28 -10.98
C ALA A 80 25.89 -23.65 -11.50
N TYR A 81 24.68 -24.09 -11.14
CA TYR A 81 24.08 -25.33 -11.63
C TYR A 81 23.75 -25.24 -13.14
N GLN A 82 23.23 -24.09 -13.58
CA GLN A 82 22.98 -23.81 -15.00
C GLN A 82 24.28 -23.82 -15.82
N GLN A 83 25.34 -23.17 -15.33
CA GLN A 83 26.66 -23.17 -15.99
C GLN A 83 27.25 -24.57 -16.09
N GLN A 84 27.08 -25.42 -15.08
CA GLN A 84 27.58 -26.79 -15.09
C GLN A 84 26.81 -27.67 -16.10
N GLN A 85 25.48 -27.52 -16.19
CA GLN A 85 24.68 -28.20 -17.20
C GLN A 85 25.03 -27.72 -18.62
N GLU A 86 25.25 -26.43 -18.80
CA GLU A 86 25.63 -25.86 -20.10
C GLU A 86 27.03 -26.33 -20.53
N ALA A 87 27.99 -26.38 -19.60
CA ALA A 87 29.32 -26.93 -19.83
C ALA A 87 29.28 -28.41 -20.24
N GLN A 88 28.43 -29.23 -19.58
CA GLN A 88 28.21 -30.62 -19.98
C GLN A 88 27.57 -30.73 -21.36
N ARG A 89 26.58 -29.88 -21.67
CA ARG A 89 25.92 -29.85 -22.99
C ARG A 89 26.91 -29.44 -24.09
N ARG A 90 27.76 -28.46 -23.84
CA ARG A 90 28.82 -28.00 -24.75
C ARG A 90 29.89 -29.06 -24.97
N ALA A 91 30.29 -29.79 -23.93
CA ALA A 91 31.24 -30.89 -24.05
C ALA A 91 30.67 -32.06 -24.89
N LEU A 92 29.39 -32.39 -24.71
CA LEU A 92 28.70 -33.41 -25.50
C LEU A 92 28.57 -32.98 -26.98
N ALA A 93 28.21 -31.72 -27.23
CA ALA A 93 28.13 -31.16 -28.58
C ALA A 93 29.50 -31.16 -29.27
N LYS A 94 30.57 -30.79 -28.56
CA LYS A 94 31.95 -30.83 -29.09
C LYS A 94 32.39 -32.27 -29.41
N LYS A 95 31.99 -33.27 -28.60
CA LYS A 95 32.23 -34.69 -28.91
C LYS A 95 31.48 -35.13 -30.18
N ARG A 96 30.21 -34.74 -30.35
CA ARG A 96 29.44 -35.02 -31.57
C ARG A 96 30.04 -34.35 -32.80
N ALA A 97 30.40 -33.07 -32.71
CA ALA A 97 31.05 -32.34 -33.79
C ALA A 97 32.40 -32.96 -34.18
N ARG A 98 33.22 -33.39 -33.21
CA ARG A 98 34.48 -34.10 -33.48
C ARG A 98 34.26 -35.45 -34.18
N ALA A 99 33.17 -36.16 -33.85
CA ALA A 99 32.79 -37.38 -34.55
C ALA A 99 32.36 -37.14 -36.01
N HIS A 100 31.75 -35.98 -36.31
CA HIS A 100 31.38 -35.59 -37.67
C HIS A 100 32.56 -35.06 -38.51
N LEU A 101 33.63 -34.55 -37.88
CA LEU A 101 34.81 -34.00 -38.56
C LEU A 101 35.91 -35.03 -38.85
N CYS A 102 35.80 -36.26 -38.34
CA CYS A 102 36.70 -37.34 -38.72
C CYS A 102 36.16 -38.04 -39.98
N PRO A 103 36.86 -38.01 -41.12
CA PRO A 103 36.50 -38.86 -42.25
C PRO A 103 36.57 -40.31 -41.78
N ARG A 104 35.43 -40.99 -41.79
CA ARG A 104 35.30 -42.37 -41.31
C ARG A 104 36.09 -43.28 -42.25
N THR A 105 37.16 -43.89 -41.74
CA THR A 105 37.74 -45.05 -42.43
C THR A 105 36.67 -46.14 -42.49
N PRO A 106 36.51 -46.84 -43.63
CA PRO A 106 35.51 -47.89 -43.76
C PRO A 106 35.71 -48.95 -42.67
N GLU A 107 34.61 -49.58 -42.24
CA GLU A 107 34.69 -50.57 -41.15
C GLU A 107 35.48 -51.81 -41.59
N PRO A 108 36.29 -52.41 -40.68
CA PRO A 108 37.06 -53.60 -41.01
C PRO A 108 36.13 -54.76 -41.36
N VAL A 109 36.49 -55.49 -42.42
CA VAL A 109 35.78 -56.69 -42.87
C VAL A 109 35.72 -57.72 -41.74
N GLU A 110 34.57 -58.37 -41.56
CA GLU A 110 34.33 -59.34 -40.47
C GLU A 110 35.45 -60.40 -40.39
N GLY A 111 36.03 -60.54 -39.20
CA GLY A 111 37.15 -61.45 -38.93
C GLY A 111 38.55 -60.85 -39.07
N ARG A 112 38.69 -59.57 -39.45
CA ARG A 112 40.00 -58.87 -39.50
C ARG A 112 40.00 -57.62 -38.62
N LYS A 113 41.19 -57.25 -38.12
CA LYS A 113 41.43 -56.01 -37.38
C LYS A 113 42.33 -55.11 -38.20
N HIS A 114 42.06 -53.80 -38.21
CA HIS A 114 42.99 -52.83 -38.80
C HIS A 114 44.28 -52.77 -37.97
N VAL A 115 45.41 -52.71 -38.66
CA VAL A 115 46.75 -52.53 -38.09
C VAL A 115 47.38 -51.35 -38.82
N ASP A 116 47.99 -50.45 -38.06
CA ASP A 116 48.68 -49.30 -38.63
C ASP A 116 49.99 -49.77 -39.28
N VAL A 117 50.14 -49.49 -40.58
CA VAL A 117 51.36 -49.77 -41.35
C VAL A 117 52.19 -48.49 -41.37
N GLN A 118 53.51 -48.60 -41.21
CA GLN A 118 54.43 -47.47 -41.37
C GLN A 118 54.38 -46.95 -42.81
N THR A 119 53.63 -45.88 -43.03
CA THR A 119 53.53 -45.15 -44.33
C THR A 119 54.44 -43.92 -44.38
N GLU A 120 55.36 -43.80 -43.43
CA GLU A 120 56.40 -42.78 -43.46
C GLU A 120 57.47 -43.16 -44.49
N ILE A 121 57.88 -42.18 -45.30
CA ILE A 121 58.80 -42.37 -46.43
C ILE A 121 60.19 -42.72 -45.88
N TYR A 122 60.60 -43.97 -46.04
CA TYR A 122 61.96 -44.46 -45.75
C TYR A 122 62.71 -44.60 -47.08
N LEU A 123 63.66 -43.71 -47.36
CA LEU A 123 64.49 -43.74 -48.57
C LEU A 123 65.91 -44.17 -48.21
N GLU A 124 66.39 -45.25 -48.82
CA GLU A 124 67.81 -45.60 -48.86
C GLU A 124 68.42 -45.03 -50.14
N GLU A 125 69.45 -44.19 -50.03
CA GLU A 125 70.18 -43.67 -51.19
C GLU A 125 71.13 -44.73 -51.74
N ILE A 126 70.91 -45.17 -52.99
CA ILE A 126 71.83 -46.03 -53.73
C ILE A 126 72.82 -45.12 -54.48
N THR A 127 74.11 -45.19 -54.12
CA THR A 127 75.17 -44.26 -54.56
C THR A 127 76.01 -44.75 -55.75
N ASP A 128 75.51 -45.69 -56.56
CA ASP A 128 76.30 -46.21 -57.69
C ASP A 128 75.94 -45.51 -59.02
N ARG A 129 76.94 -44.90 -59.66
CA ARG A 129 76.80 -44.21 -60.95
C ARG A 129 76.98 -45.20 -62.09
N ILE A 130 76.01 -45.25 -63.01
CA ILE A 130 76.08 -46.06 -64.23
C ILE A 130 77.01 -45.37 -65.25
N GLU A 131 77.93 -46.11 -65.86
CA GLU A 131 78.84 -45.60 -66.91
C GLU A 131 78.10 -45.38 -68.24
N GLU A 132 78.19 -44.17 -68.80
CA GLU A 132 77.67 -43.82 -70.12
C GLU A 132 78.78 -43.99 -71.18
N THR A 133 78.54 -44.82 -72.19
CA THR A 133 79.44 -44.98 -73.35
C THR A 133 78.95 -44.19 -74.54
N ASP A 134 79.72 -43.20 -74.96
CA ASP A 134 79.48 -42.43 -76.19
C ASP A 134 79.90 -43.21 -77.44
N VAL A 135 78.96 -43.46 -78.33
CA VAL A 135 79.22 -43.99 -79.69
C VAL A 135 79.10 -42.84 -80.67
N SER A 136 80.22 -42.44 -81.30
CA SER A 136 80.21 -41.47 -82.39
C SER A 136 80.34 -42.19 -83.73
N CYS A 137 79.48 -41.84 -84.69
CA CYS A 137 79.62 -42.23 -86.09
C CYS A 137 79.52 -40.99 -86.99
N GLN A 138 80.36 -41.02 -88.01
CA GLN A 138 80.79 -39.98 -88.92
C GLN A 138 79.65 -39.33 -89.72
N THR A 139 79.60 -37.99 -89.66
CA THR A 139 78.62 -37.10 -90.31
C THR A 139 78.92 -36.88 -91.80
N ASP A 140 77.92 -37.05 -92.66
CA ASP A 140 77.87 -36.43 -93.99
C ASP A 140 77.31 -35.00 -93.90
N ALA A 141 77.69 -34.12 -94.84
CA ALA A 141 77.41 -32.69 -94.80
C ALA A 141 75.92 -32.39 -95.04
N PHE A 142 75.20 -32.03 -93.98
CA PHE A 142 73.78 -31.66 -94.01
C PHE A 142 73.52 -30.39 -94.85
N LEU A 143 72.91 -30.55 -96.03
CA LEU A 143 72.17 -29.47 -96.68
C LEU A 143 70.81 -29.31 -95.97
N ASN A 144 70.45 -28.09 -95.59
CA ASN A 144 69.19 -27.81 -94.91
C ASN A 144 67.99 -28.20 -95.80
N ARG A 145 67.35 -29.32 -95.47
CA ARG A 145 66.05 -29.70 -96.01
C ARG A 145 65.03 -28.64 -95.58
N PRO A 146 64.20 -28.08 -96.50
CA PRO A 146 63.10 -27.22 -96.07
C PRO A 146 62.21 -28.00 -95.09
N PRO A 147 61.64 -27.34 -94.05
CA PRO A 147 60.81 -28.03 -93.08
C PRO A 147 59.67 -28.73 -93.83
N THR A 148 59.52 -30.04 -93.60
CA THR A 148 58.43 -30.81 -94.17
C THR A 148 57.10 -30.19 -93.75
N PRO A 149 56.16 -29.94 -94.68
CA PRO A 149 54.86 -29.41 -94.32
C PRO A 149 54.20 -30.35 -93.30
N LEU A 150 53.60 -29.78 -92.26
CA LEU A 150 52.88 -30.54 -91.24
C LEU A 150 51.76 -31.32 -91.92
N PHE A 151 51.80 -32.65 -91.82
CA PHE A 151 50.71 -33.50 -92.29
C PHE A 151 49.53 -33.33 -91.34
N ILE A 152 48.48 -32.65 -91.81
CA ILE A 152 47.19 -32.56 -91.12
C ILE A 152 46.29 -33.65 -91.73
N PRO A 153 45.96 -34.72 -91.00
CA PRO A 153 45.01 -35.72 -91.49
C PRO A 153 43.67 -35.07 -91.82
N ALA A 154 43.06 -35.44 -92.94
CA ALA A 154 41.68 -35.05 -93.22
C ALA A 154 40.77 -35.63 -92.12
N LYS A 155 39.96 -34.78 -91.47
CA LYS A 155 38.99 -35.25 -90.47
C LYS A 155 38.10 -36.32 -91.11
N SER A 156 38.20 -37.55 -90.62
CA SER A 156 37.37 -38.67 -91.03
C SER A 156 36.45 -39.02 -89.87
N GLY A 157 35.21 -38.55 -89.96
CA GLY A 157 34.14 -38.69 -88.96
C GLY A 157 32.94 -37.86 -89.38
N ALA A 158 31.73 -38.29 -89.03
CA ALA A 158 30.53 -37.47 -89.21
C ALA A 158 30.38 -36.55 -88.00
N ASP A 159 30.48 -35.23 -88.23
CA ASP A 159 30.26 -34.25 -87.17
C ASP A 159 28.75 -34.19 -86.87
N VAL A 160 28.34 -34.59 -85.66
CA VAL A 160 26.96 -34.48 -85.16
C VAL A 160 26.96 -33.49 -84.01
N ALA A 161 26.18 -32.42 -84.14
CA ALA A 161 25.92 -31.48 -83.04
C ALA A 161 24.57 -31.83 -82.41
N THR A 162 24.56 -32.01 -81.10
CA THR A 162 23.34 -32.12 -80.30
C THR A 162 23.25 -30.86 -79.45
N GLN A 163 22.20 -30.07 -79.64
CA GLN A 163 21.89 -28.89 -78.84
C GLN A 163 20.59 -29.15 -78.09
N ILE A 164 20.56 -28.78 -76.81
CA ILE A 164 19.33 -28.79 -76.01
C ILE A 164 18.67 -27.43 -76.21
N GLU A 165 17.42 -27.45 -76.67
CA GLU A 165 16.65 -26.23 -76.93
C GLU A 165 15.99 -25.70 -75.65
N GLU A 166 15.62 -24.42 -75.65
CA GLU A 166 14.94 -23.80 -74.50
C GLU A 166 13.63 -24.53 -74.19
N GLY A 167 13.52 -25.07 -72.97
CA GLY A 167 12.34 -25.80 -72.49
C GLY A 167 12.40 -27.33 -72.61
N GLU A 168 13.43 -27.91 -73.24
CA GLU A 168 13.54 -29.38 -73.40
C GLU A 168 13.81 -30.13 -72.07
N LEU A 169 14.45 -29.47 -71.10
CA LEU A 169 14.74 -30.02 -69.78
C LEU A 169 13.84 -29.48 -68.65
N PHE A 170 12.78 -28.73 -68.99
CA PHE A 170 11.92 -28.12 -67.98
C PHE A 170 11.02 -29.18 -67.32
N ASP A 171 11.19 -29.37 -66.01
CA ASP A 171 10.30 -30.16 -65.16
C ASP A 171 9.47 -29.23 -64.28
N PHE A 172 8.17 -29.12 -64.60
CA PHE A 172 7.24 -28.26 -63.88
C PHE A 172 7.15 -28.62 -62.40
N ASP A 173 7.16 -29.91 -62.06
CA ASP A 173 6.95 -30.38 -60.69
C ASP A 173 8.15 -30.07 -59.79
N ILE A 174 9.33 -29.85 -60.36
CA ILE A 174 10.52 -29.42 -59.64
C ILE A 174 10.55 -27.90 -59.53
N GLU A 175 10.30 -27.21 -60.64
CA GLU A 175 10.49 -25.75 -60.72
C GLU A 175 9.40 -24.95 -59.99
N VAL A 176 8.18 -25.49 -59.88
CA VAL A 176 7.05 -24.82 -59.19
C VAL A 176 7.15 -24.90 -57.66
N LYS A 177 7.88 -25.88 -57.11
CA LYS A 177 8.01 -26.10 -55.66
C LYS A 177 8.48 -24.87 -54.88
N PRO A 178 9.59 -24.19 -55.24
CA PRO A 178 10.05 -23.01 -54.50
C PRO A 178 9.03 -21.85 -54.58
N MET A 179 8.31 -21.70 -55.70
CA MET A 179 7.28 -20.68 -55.82
C MET A 179 6.10 -20.97 -54.89
N LEU A 180 5.61 -22.22 -54.88
CA LEU A 180 4.51 -22.62 -54.01
C LEU A 180 4.90 -22.56 -52.53
N GLU A 181 6.12 -22.94 -52.18
CA GLU A 181 6.62 -22.86 -50.80
C GLU A 181 6.61 -21.42 -50.29
N VAL A 182 7.07 -20.46 -51.10
CA VAL A 182 7.04 -19.04 -50.74
C VAL A 182 5.61 -18.51 -50.66
N LEU A 183 4.74 -18.86 -51.61
CA LEU A 183 3.34 -18.40 -51.61
C LEU A 183 2.56 -18.96 -50.42
N VAL A 184 2.67 -20.25 -50.15
CA VAL A 184 2.00 -20.89 -49.00
C VAL A 184 2.60 -20.40 -47.68
N GLY A 185 3.93 -20.30 -47.60
CA GLY A 185 4.61 -19.78 -46.42
C GLY A 185 4.18 -18.35 -46.10
N LYS A 186 4.16 -17.46 -47.10
CA LYS A 186 3.80 -16.06 -46.91
C LYS A 186 2.31 -15.88 -46.58
N THR A 187 1.43 -16.65 -47.22
CA THR A 187 0.00 -16.58 -46.92
C THR A 187 -0.32 -17.07 -45.51
N ILE A 188 0.30 -18.16 -45.05
CA ILE A 188 0.12 -18.65 -43.67
C ILE A 188 0.72 -17.68 -42.66
N GLU A 189 1.92 -17.16 -42.91
CA GLU A 189 2.56 -16.18 -42.02
C GLU A 189 1.72 -14.90 -41.89
N GLN A 190 1.24 -14.37 -43.01
CA GLN A 190 0.38 -13.19 -43.01
C GLN A 190 -0.93 -13.45 -42.27
N ALA A 191 -1.61 -14.57 -42.56
CA ALA A 191 -2.86 -14.93 -41.88
C ALA A 191 -2.66 -15.10 -40.36
N LEU A 192 -1.54 -15.69 -39.93
CA LEU A 192 -1.24 -15.84 -38.51
C LEU A 192 -1.03 -14.49 -37.83
N LEU A 193 -0.29 -13.58 -38.45
CA LEU A 193 -0.05 -12.24 -37.91
C LEU A 193 -1.35 -11.43 -37.80
N GLU A 194 -2.20 -11.49 -38.83
CA GLU A 194 -3.51 -10.80 -38.82
C GLU A 194 -4.41 -11.32 -37.70
N VAL A 195 -4.53 -12.65 -37.54
CA VAL A 195 -5.34 -13.24 -36.47
C VAL A 195 -4.80 -12.88 -35.07
N MET A 196 -3.48 -12.89 -34.90
CA MET A 196 -2.86 -12.49 -33.63
C MET A 196 -3.13 -11.01 -33.31
N GLU A 197 -3.02 -10.11 -34.30
CA GLU A 197 -3.34 -8.70 -34.11
C GLU A 197 -4.82 -8.48 -33.76
N GLU A 198 -5.73 -9.19 -34.43
CA GLU A 198 -7.17 -9.11 -34.15
C GLU A 198 -7.50 -9.56 -32.72
N GLU A 199 -6.88 -10.65 -32.25
CA GLU A 199 -7.08 -11.15 -30.89
C GLU A 199 -6.52 -10.16 -29.84
N GLU A 200 -5.33 -9.60 -30.08
CA GLU A 200 -4.73 -8.59 -29.21
C GLU A 200 -5.62 -7.33 -29.14
N LEU A 201 -6.12 -6.83 -30.28
CA LEU A 201 -7.03 -5.68 -30.32
C LEU A 201 -8.35 -5.98 -29.62
N ALA A 202 -8.90 -7.18 -29.77
CA ALA A 202 -10.13 -7.60 -29.08
C ALA A 202 -9.92 -7.62 -27.55
N ASN A 203 -8.79 -8.16 -27.10
CA ASN A 203 -8.43 -8.20 -25.68
C ASN A 203 -8.24 -6.79 -25.09
N LEU A 204 -7.55 -5.90 -25.80
CA LEU A 204 -7.38 -4.50 -25.37
C LEU A 204 -8.71 -3.77 -25.28
N ARG A 205 -9.61 -3.94 -26.26
CA ARG A 205 -10.95 -3.34 -26.22
C ARG A 205 -11.77 -3.88 -25.05
N ALA A 206 -11.75 -5.19 -24.81
CA ALA A 206 -12.45 -5.79 -23.68
C ALA A 206 -11.94 -5.23 -22.33
N GLN A 207 -10.63 -5.07 -22.18
CA GLN A 207 -10.03 -4.45 -20.99
C GLN A 207 -10.44 -2.98 -20.84
N GLN A 208 -10.45 -2.21 -21.93
CA GLN A 208 -10.90 -0.82 -21.92
C GLN A 208 -12.36 -0.70 -21.48
N TYR A 209 -13.25 -1.51 -22.04
CA TYR A 209 -14.67 -1.50 -21.66
C TYR A 209 -14.87 -1.86 -20.19
N ALA A 210 -14.20 -2.91 -19.70
CA ALA A 210 -14.28 -3.29 -18.29
C ALA A 210 -13.78 -2.17 -17.34
N PHE A 211 -12.71 -1.47 -17.74
CA PHE A 211 -12.19 -0.33 -16.97
C PHE A 211 -13.14 0.87 -17.01
N GLU A 212 -13.73 1.18 -18.16
CA GLU A 212 -14.71 2.26 -18.31
C GLU A 212 -15.97 1.99 -17.49
N GLU A 213 -16.49 0.76 -17.53
CA GLU A 213 -17.64 0.34 -16.71
C GLU A 213 -17.37 0.55 -15.22
N LEU A 214 -16.21 0.10 -14.74
CA LEU A 214 -15.81 0.29 -13.35
C LEU A 214 -15.68 1.77 -12.99
N ARG A 215 -15.03 2.56 -13.86
CA ARG A 215 -14.87 4.00 -13.67
C ARG A 215 -16.22 4.73 -13.63
N TYR A 216 -17.18 4.35 -14.48
CA TYR A 216 -18.51 4.95 -14.47
C TYR A 216 -19.29 4.59 -13.21
N ALA A 217 -19.16 3.34 -12.74
CA ALA A 217 -19.76 2.91 -11.48
C ALA A 217 -19.17 3.69 -10.28
N GLU A 218 -17.84 3.82 -10.21
CA GLU A 218 -17.15 4.60 -9.18
C GLU A 218 -17.57 6.08 -9.22
N LEU A 219 -17.61 6.70 -10.39
CA LEU A 219 -18.01 8.09 -10.54
C LEU A 219 -19.45 8.31 -10.05
N ALA A 220 -20.38 7.42 -10.38
CA ALA A 220 -21.75 7.48 -9.91
C ALA A 220 -21.84 7.34 -8.37
N GLU A 221 -21.01 6.48 -7.77
CA GLU A 221 -20.95 6.33 -6.32
C GLU A 221 -20.40 7.59 -5.63
N VAL A 222 -19.32 8.17 -6.15
CA VAL A 222 -18.74 9.41 -5.65
C VAL A 222 -19.77 10.54 -5.67
N GLN A 223 -20.47 10.73 -6.80
CA GLN A 223 -21.51 11.76 -6.91
C GLN A 223 -22.62 11.56 -5.87
N ARG A 224 -23.07 10.31 -5.67
CA ARG A 224 -24.07 9.98 -4.65
C ARG A 224 -23.60 10.33 -3.23
N LEU A 225 -22.33 10.06 -2.92
CA LEU A 225 -21.74 10.38 -1.61
C LEU A 225 -21.57 11.88 -1.42
N GLU A 226 -21.10 12.60 -2.43
CA GLU A 226 -20.95 14.06 -2.42
C GLU A 226 -22.28 14.77 -2.17
N GLU A 227 -23.36 14.35 -2.85
CA GLU A 227 -24.69 14.93 -2.62
C GLU A 227 -25.23 14.64 -1.21
N LYS A 228 -24.97 13.44 -0.68
CA LYS A 228 -25.32 13.10 0.69
C LYS A 228 -24.54 13.97 1.68
N GLU A 229 -23.24 14.17 1.45
CA GLU A 229 -22.41 15.02 2.29
C GLU A 229 -22.83 16.48 2.20
N ARG A 230 -23.17 16.99 1.01
CA ARG A 230 -23.70 18.34 0.82
C ARG A 230 -24.94 18.58 1.67
N ARG A 231 -25.92 17.65 1.63
CA ARG A 231 -27.13 17.73 2.46
C ARG A 231 -26.82 17.72 3.95
N HIS A 232 -25.96 16.81 4.41
CA HIS A 232 -25.57 16.77 5.83
C HIS A 232 -24.82 18.03 6.27
N ARG A 233 -23.96 18.59 5.42
CA ARG A 233 -23.22 19.81 5.71
C ARG A 233 -24.15 21.00 5.83
N GLU A 234 -25.10 21.15 4.91
CA GLU A 234 -26.13 22.19 4.97
C GLU A 234 -27.00 22.07 6.23
N GLU A 235 -27.44 20.86 6.59
CA GLU A 235 -28.21 20.65 7.82
C GLU A 235 -27.37 20.99 9.06
N LYS A 236 -26.12 20.54 9.12
CA LYS A 236 -25.21 20.80 10.23
C LYS A 236 -24.98 22.30 10.43
N GLU A 237 -24.77 23.05 9.35
CA GLU A 237 -24.62 24.51 9.42
C GLU A 237 -25.90 25.19 9.89
N ARG A 238 -27.08 24.76 9.41
CA ARG A 238 -28.38 25.27 9.92
C ARG A 238 -28.55 25.01 11.42
N ARG A 239 -28.23 23.81 11.89
CA ARG A 239 -28.29 23.46 13.33
C ARG A 239 -27.32 24.29 14.16
N LYS A 240 -26.12 24.52 13.65
CA LYS A 240 -25.10 25.36 14.31
C LYS A 240 -25.56 26.82 14.43
N GLN A 241 -26.19 27.37 13.39
CA GLN A 241 -26.76 28.71 13.42
C GLN A 241 -27.89 28.82 14.45
N GLN A 242 -28.83 27.87 14.44
CA GLN A 242 -29.91 27.81 15.44
C GLN A 242 -29.37 27.74 16.87
N GLN A 243 -28.38 26.86 17.12
CA GLN A 243 -27.79 26.73 18.44
C GLN A 243 -27.07 28.01 18.89
N LYS A 244 -26.41 28.71 17.95
CA LYS A 244 -25.77 30.00 18.23
C LYS A 244 -26.79 31.04 18.64
N GLU A 245 -27.94 31.12 17.97
CA GLU A 245 -29.03 32.03 18.34
C GLU A 245 -29.64 31.71 19.70
N ILE A 246 -29.85 30.42 20.00
CA ILE A 246 -30.35 29.98 21.30
C ILE A 246 -29.38 30.40 22.41
N LEU A 247 -28.08 30.17 22.23
CA LEU A 247 -27.06 30.54 23.22
C LEU A 247 -26.98 32.05 23.43
N LEU A 248 -27.10 32.86 22.36
CA LEU A 248 -27.17 34.32 22.48
C LEU A 248 -28.39 34.75 23.32
N LYS A 249 -29.57 34.21 23.02
CA LYS A 249 -30.79 34.50 23.79
C LYS A 249 -30.67 34.04 25.24
N GLU A 250 -30.09 32.87 25.49
CA GLU A 250 -29.84 32.36 26.83
C GLU A 250 -28.96 33.32 27.64
N LYS A 251 -27.85 33.80 27.04
CA LYS A 251 -26.99 34.82 27.65
C LYS A 251 -27.76 36.10 27.98
N GLU A 252 -28.50 36.65 27.02
CA GLU A 252 -29.31 37.85 27.25
C GLU A 252 -30.33 37.64 28.37
N THR A 253 -30.98 36.48 28.43
CA THR A 253 -31.94 36.16 29.49
C THR A 253 -31.26 36.01 30.85
N ALA A 254 -30.09 35.35 30.89
CA ALA A 254 -29.31 35.18 32.11
C ALA A 254 -28.85 36.54 32.66
N GLU A 255 -28.37 37.45 31.79
CA GLU A 255 -27.99 38.82 32.16
C GLU A 255 -29.18 39.62 32.68
N LYS A 256 -30.35 39.53 32.02
CA LYS A 256 -31.59 40.19 32.49
C LYS A 256 -32.03 39.67 33.86
N ILE A 257 -31.96 38.36 34.08
CA ILE A 257 -32.30 37.73 35.36
C ILE A 257 -31.30 38.17 36.44
N ALA A 258 -30.01 38.17 36.14
CA ALA A 258 -28.96 38.61 37.06
C ALA A 258 -29.12 40.10 37.43
N ALA A 259 -29.36 40.97 36.44
CA ALA A 259 -29.59 42.40 36.68
C ALA A 259 -30.85 42.64 37.52
N ARG A 260 -31.93 41.89 37.27
CA ARG A 260 -33.15 41.94 38.09
C ARG A 260 -32.87 41.49 39.53
N ALA A 261 -32.20 40.36 39.72
CA ALA A 261 -31.87 39.84 41.04
C ALA A 261 -30.97 40.82 41.81
N PHE A 262 -29.97 41.40 41.15
CA PHE A 262 -29.10 42.43 41.71
C PHE A 262 -29.90 43.67 42.12
N ALA A 263 -30.76 44.19 41.24
CA ALA A 263 -31.59 45.35 41.54
C ALA A 263 -32.53 45.08 42.72
N GLN A 264 -33.13 43.88 42.81
CA GLN A 264 -33.99 43.49 43.92
C GLN A 264 -33.22 43.45 45.25
N GLN A 265 -32.04 42.83 45.28
CA GLN A 265 -31.19 42.78 46.48
C GLN A 265 -30.74 44.19 46.89
N TYR A 266 -30.27 44.99 45.93
CA TYR A 266 -29.83 46.36 46.20
C TYR A 266 -30.97 47.26 46.72
N LEU A 267 -32.16 47.19 46.11
CA LEU A 267 -33.32 47.96 46.55
C LEU A 267 -33.85 47.48 47.91
N ALA A 268 -33.77 46.18 48.21
CA ALA A 268 -34.19 45.64 49.49
C ALA A 268 -33.39 46.24 50.67
N ASP A 269 -32.10 46.52 50.47
CA ASP A 269 -31.25 47.14 51.49
C ASP A 269 -31.30 48.68 51.45
N LEU A 270 -31.37 49.26 50.24
CA LEU A 270 -31.39 50.71 50.06
C LEU A 270 -32.67 51.35 50.59
N ILE A 271 -33.84 50.73 50.35
CA ILE A 271 -35.13 51.30 50.77
C ILE A 271 -35.17 51.51 52.29
N PRO A 272 -34.95 50.49 53.15
CA PRO A 272 -34.93 50.69 54.59
C PRO A 272 -33.87 51.71 55.03
N SER A 273 -32.68 51.69 54.44
CA SER A 273 -31.61 52.64 54.79
C SER A 273 -32.00 54.09 54.48
N VAL A 274 -32.57 54.36 53.31
CA VAL A 274 -33.02 55.71 52.91
C VAL A 274 -34.22 56.14 53.76
N PHE A 275 -35.18 55.25 54.02
CA PHE A 275 -36.33 55.55 54.87
C PHE A 275 -35.93 55.83 56.32
N SER A 276 -34.98 55.09 56.89
CA SER A 276 -34.41 55.37 58.21
C SER A 276 -33.69 56.71 58.22
N ASN A 277 -32.81 56.98 57.24
CA ASN A 277 -32.14 58.28 57.14
C ASN A 277 -33.13 59.46 57.01
N LEU A 278 -34.18 59.33 56.20
CA LEU A 278 -35.21 60.37 56.07
C LEU A 278 -36.02 60.55 57.36
N ARG A 279 -36.28 59.47 58.10
CA ARG A 279 -36.93 59.50 59.41
C ARG A 279 -36.04 60.20 60.44
N ASP A 280 -34.76 59.84 60.49
CA ASP A 280 -33.78 60.40 61.41
C ASP A 280 -33.55 61.90 61.14
N ASN A 281 -33.60 62.31 59.87
CA ASN A 281 -33.56 63.72 59.46
C ASN A 281 -34.89 64.47 59.66
N GLY A 282 -35.93 63.81 60.20
CA GLY A 282 -37.21 64.45 60.55
C GLY A 282 -38.13 64.78 59.37
N TYR A 283 -37.89 64.20 58.18
CA TYR A 283 -38.78 64.42 57.02
C TYR A 283 -40.10 63.64 57.14
N PHE A 284 -40.11 62.51 57.83
CA PHE A 284 -41.33 61.80 58.20
C PHE A 284 -41.77 62.26 59.59
N TYR A 285 -42.85 63.05 59.63
CA TYR A 285 -43.48 63.51 60.86
C TYR A 285 -44.87 62.87 61.00
N ASP A 286 -45.32 62.66 62.24
CA ASP A 286 -46.71 62.31 62.49
C ASP A 286 -47.56 63.58 62.30
N PRO A 287 -48.54 63.59 61.37
CA PRO A 287 -49.42 64.73 61.17
C PRO A 287 -50.15 65.14 62.45
N ILE A 288 -50.43 64.20 63.37
CA ILE A 288 -51.10 64.48 64.64
C ILE A 288 -50.14 65.21 65.59
N GLU A 289 -48.91 64.74 65.74
CA GLU A 289 -47.90 65.41 66.57
C GLU A 289 -47.65 66.84 66.04
N ARG A 290 -47.55 66.99 64.72
CA ARG A 290 -47.33 68.30 64.10
C ARG A 290 -48.52 69.25 64.27
N ASP A 291 -49.75 68.76 64.15
CA ASP A 291 -50.96 69.55 64.37
C ASP A 291 -51.11 69.94 65.86
N ILE A 292 -50.70 69.06 66.77
CA ILE A 292 -50.63 69.39 68.20
C ILE A 292 -49.59 70.49 68.44
N GLU A 293 -48.38 70.35 67.91
CA GLU A 293 -47.30 71.33 68.06
C GLU A 293 -47.63 72.70 67.45
N THR A 294 -48.22 72.71 66.25
CA THR A 294 -48.43 73.94 65.48
C THR A 294 -49.80 74.57 65.69
N GLY A 295 -50.83 73.78 65.98
CA GLY A 295 -52.20 74.24 66.19
C GLY A 295 -52.57 74.26 67.67
N PHE A 296 -52.54 73.10 68.33
CA PHE A 296 -53.08 72.95 69.69
C PHE A 296 -52.26 73.67 70.75
N ILE A 297 -50.93 73.53 70.77
CA ILE A 297 -50.08 74.17 71.78
C ILE A 297 -50.20 75.71 71.70
N PRO A 298 -50.08 76.36 70.53
CA PRO A 298 -50.28 77.80 70.44
C PRO A 298 -51.69 78.22 70.87
N TRP A 299 -52.71 77.50 70.43
CA TRP A 299 -54.10 77.77 70.84
C TRP A 299 -54.28 77.67 72.36
N LEU A 300 -53.73 76.62 72.99
CA LEU A 300 -53.79 76.40 74.43
C LEU A 300 -53.06 77.51 75.19
N MET A 301 -51.87 77.91 74.72
CA MET A 301 -51.10 79.00 75.32
C MET A 301 -51.85 80.33 75.22
N THR A 302 -52.48 80.63 74.08
CA THR A 302 -53.32 81.82 73.90
C THR A 302 -54.56 81.80 74.80
N GLU A 303 -55.22 80.64 74.95
CA GLU A 303 -56.40 80.56 75.81
C GLU A 303 -56.02 80.66 77.30
N MET A 304 -54.89 80.05 77.70
CA MET A 304 -54.31 80.22 79.02
C MET A 304 -53.97 81.70 79.29
N GLU A 305 -53.36 82.39 78.33
CA GLU A 305 -53.08 83.83 78.42
C GLU A 305 -54.36 84.65 78.64
N LYS A 306 -55.44 84.41 77.87
CA LYS A 306 -56.74 85.07 78.10
C LYS A 306 -57.33 84.80 79.47
N THR A 307 -57.22 83.58 79.98
CA THR A 307 -57.71 83.28 81.34
C THR A 307 -56.88 83.99 82.42
N MET A 308 -55.56 84.09 82.20
CA MET A 308 -54.67 84.86 83.07
C MET A 308 -55.01 86.35 83.01
N GLU A 309 -55.23 86.93 81.83
CA GLU A 309 -55.68 88.32 81.65
C GLU A 309 -57.01 88.58 82.36
N LYS A 310 -58.00 87.68 82.21
CA LYS A 310 -59.28 87.78 82.95
C LYS A 310 -59.06 87.72 84.46
N SER A 311 -58.15 86.87 84.94
CA SER A 311 -57.80 86.80 86.36
C SER A 311 -57.08 88.06 86.85
N ILE A 312 -56.19 88.64 86.05
CA ILE A 312 -55.48 89.89 86.36
C ILE A 312 -56.47 91.06 86.37
N LEU A 313 -57.36 91.15 85.37
CA LEU A 313 -58.44 92.14 85.32
C LEU A 313 -59.38 91.99 86.51
N GLY A 314 -59.78 90.76 86.86
CA GLY A 314 -60.61 90.48 88.03
C GLY A 314 -59.95 90.92 89.34
N ARG A 315 -58.64 90.68 89.51
CA ARG A 315 -57.86 91.19 90.65
C ARG A 315 -57.78 92.73 90.64
N ALA A 316 -57.54 93.35 89.49
CA ALA A 316 -57.47 94.80 89.37
C ALA A 316 -58.82 95.48 89.67
N VAL A 317 -59.93 94.92 89.20
CA VAL A 317 -61.29 95.40 89.52
C VAL A 317 -61.59 95.22 91.00
N LEU A 318 -61.22 94.07 91.59
CA LEU A 318 -61.37 93.84 93.03
C LEU A 318 -60.55 94.87 93.84
N ASP A 319 -59.30 95.15 93.45
CA ASP A 319 -58.47 96.17 94.09
C ASP A 319 -59.07 97.58 93.98
N LEU A 320 -59.68 97.92 92.83
CA LEU A 320 -60.43 99.17 92.64
C LEU A 320 -61.67 99.24 93.54
N LEU A 321 -62.45 98.16 93.61
CA LEU A 321 -63.63 98.06 94.49
C LEU A 321 -63.24 98.18 95.96
N ILE A 322 -62.15 97.52 96.38
CA ILE A 322 -61.61 97.66 97.73
C ILE A 322 -61.20 99.11 98.00
N ARG A 323 -60.50 99.78 97.06
CA ARG A 323 -60.17 101.21 97.19
C ARG A 323 -61.40 102.10 97.32
N GLU A 324 -62.44 101.87 96.50
CA GLU A 324 -63.69 102.64 96.54
C GLU A 324 -64.47 102.43 97.84
N VAL A 325 -64.61 101.19 98.31
CA VAL A 325 -65.26 100.88 99.59
C VAL A 325 -64.49 101.47 100.76
N VAL A 326 -63.16 101.41 100.75
CA VAL A 326 -62.33 102.06 101.78
C VAL A 326 -62.48 103.58 101.73
N GLY A 327 -62.49 104.18 100.53
CA GLY A 327 -62.74 105.62 100.34
C GLY A 327 -64.12 106.07 100.83
N ASN A 328 -65.18 105.34 100.48
CA ASN A 328 -66.54 105.59 100.95
C ASN A 328 -66.65 105.44 102.47
N ARG A 329 -65.98 104.44 103.07
CA ARG A 329 -65.91 104.31 104.53
C ARG A 329 -65.21 105.51 105.16
N LEU A 330 -64.09 105.96 104.59
CA LEU A 330 -63.36 107.14 105.06
C LEU A 330 -64.24 108.39 105.00
N TYR A 331 -64.98 108.60 103.90
CA TYR A 331 -65.96 109.67 103.76
C TYR A 331 -67.11 109.57 104.80
N THR A 332 -67.65 108.37 105.06
CA THR A 332 -68.68 108.18 106.09
C THR A 332 -68.17 108.45 107.50
N PHE A 333 -66.90 108.14 107.80
CA PHE A 333 -66.28 108.49 109.08
C PHE A 333 -66.06 110.00 109.21
N GLU A 334 -65.63 110.69 108.15
CA GLU A 334 -65.52 112.15 108.13
C GLU A 334 -66.88 112.85 108.27
N HIS A 335 -67.97 112.25 107.76
CA HIS A 335 -69.34 112.74 107.98
C HIS A 335 -69.90 112.42 109.37
N GLN A 336 -69.58 111.26 109.95
CA GLN A 336 -69.97 110.91 111.33
C GLN A 336 -69.20 111.73 112.38
N ALA A 337 -67.98 112.19 112.06
CA ALA A 337 -67.24 113.14 112.90
C ALA A 337 -67.83 114.56 112.88
N ASN A 338 -68.70 114.89 111.91
CA ASN A 338 -69.26 116.23 111.69
C ASN A 338 -70.77 116.35 112.03
N GLN A 339 -71.38 115.41 112.76
CA GLN A 339 -72.71 115.60 113.33
C GLN A 339 -72.68 115.69 114.87
N PRO A 340 -73.23 116.77 115.46
CA PRO A 340 -73.18 117.03 116.89
C PRO A 340 -74.31 116.32 117.65
N SER A 341 -73.96 115.83 118.84
CA SER A 341 -74.82 115.85 120.02
C SER A 341 -73.99 116.31 121.20
#